data_AF-A0A534F702-F1
#
_entry.id   AF-A0A534F702-F1
#
_cell.length_a   1.000
_cell.length_b   1.000
_cell.length_c   1.000
_cell.angle_alpha   90.00
_cell.angle_beta   90.00
_cell.angle_gamma   90.00
#
_symmetry.space_group_name_H-M   'P 1'
#
loop_
_entity.id
_entity.type
_entity.pdbx_description
1 polymer ?
#
loop_
_entity_poly.entity_id
_entity_poly.type
_entity_poly.pdbx_seq_one_letter_code
_entity_poly.pdbx_strand_id
1 'polypeptide(L)'
;MHRTILAFSGAVLVLCAPALAAPDYAKRLQALEPALKTRLLGRWTNPVDGLVIEISSIDLASGQIRGKVSPTSGPAAANEHELIGWVSAAAQKESYDNVVPVTFSTTLYEYGTLPVWAGFLRDDKLVTMHYLVWPNRPYAWDHISTFQETWTRLP
;
A
#
# COMPACT_ATOMS: atom_id res chain seq x y z
N MET A 1 17.81 1.03 70.89
CA MET A 1 17.95 1.37 69.45
C MET A 1 18.02 0.07 68.66
N HIS A 2 17.05 -0.24 67.80
CA HIS A 2 17.22 -1.09 66.60
C HIS A 2 15.98 -0.92 65.71
N ARG A 3 16.18 -0.40 64.49
CA ARG A 3 15.15 -0.29 63.45
C ARG A 3 15.47 -1.35 62.39
N THR A 4 14.60 -2.33 62.26
CA THR A 4 14.69 -3.34 61.19
C THR A 4 14.08 -2.74 59.92
N ILE A 5 14.90 -2.60 58.87
CA ILE A 5 14.45 -2.19 57.53
C ILE A 5 14.16 -3.47 56.75
N LEU A 6 12.89 -3.71 56.44
CA LEU A 6 12.46 -4.76 55.50
C LEU A 6 12.55 -4.18 54.08
N ALA A 7 13.55 -4.61 53.33
CA ALA A 7 13.66 -4.33 51.90
C ALA A 7 12.69 -5.26 51.13
N PHE A 8 11.64 -4.67 50.56
CA PHE A 8 10.80 -5.35 49.58
C PHE A 8 11.51 -5.34 48.23
N SER A 9 12.14 -6.46 47.87
CA SER A 9 12.58 -6.71 46.49
C SER A 9 11.33 -7.03 45.65
N GLY A 10 10.83 -6.02 44.93
CA GLY A 10 9.81 -6.22 43.91
C GLY A 10 10.40 -6.97 42.72
N ALA A 11 10.04 -8.24 42.54
CA ALA A 11 10.32 -8.98 41.32
C ALA A 11 9.39 -8.43 40.21
N VAL A 12 9.97 -7.75 39.23
CA VAL A 12 9.25 -7.36 38.01
C VAL A 12 9.06 -8.62 37.16
N LEU A 13 7.82 -9.13 37.10
CA LEU A 13 7.44 -10.20 36.18
C LEU A 13 7.33 -9.59 34.78
N VAL A 14 8.37 -9.74 33.96
CA VAL A 14 8.29 -9.44 32.53
C VAL A 14 7.50 -10.57 31.87
N LEU A 15 6.21 -10.33 31.63
CA LEU A 15 5.40 -11.18 30.77
C LEU A 15 5.92 -11.04 29.34
N CYS A 16 6.78 -11.97 28.91
CA CYS A 16 7.12 -12.12 27.49
C CYS A 16 5.84 -12.53 26.74
N ALA A 17 5.14 -11.57 26.15
CA ALA A 17 4.12 -11.88 25.16
C ALA A 17 4.79 -12.69 24.03
N PRO A 18 4.18 -13.79 23.57
CA PRO A 18 4.73 -14.55 22.45
C PRO A 18 4.84 -13.61 21.25
N ALA A 19 6.02 -13.56 20.63
CA ALA A 19 6.20 -12.84 19.38
C ALA A 19 5.17 -13.38 18.37
N LEU A 20 4.36 -12.50 17.79
CA LEU A 20 3.44 -12.88 16.73
C LEU A 20 4.25 -13.59 15.63
N ALA A 21 3.80 -14.79 15.26
CA ALA A 21 4.44 -15.55 14.20
C ALA A 21 4.47 -14.70 12.92
N ALA A 22 5.62 -14.69 12.24
CA ALA A 22 5.74 -13.99 10.97
C ALA A 22 4.73 -14.54 9.94
N PRO A 23 4.29 -13.73 8.97
CA PRO A 23 3.42 -14.21 7.90
C PRO A 23 4.03 -15.41 7.16
N ASP A 24 3.24 -16.46 6.97
CA ASP A 24 3.65 -17.66 6.24
C ASP A 24 3.41 -17.48 4.73
N TYR A 25 4.39 -16.89 4.05
CA TYR A 25 4.31 -16.66 2.61
C TYR A 25 4.38 -17.94 1.76
N ALA A 26 4.72 -19.10 2.35
CA ALA A 26 4.65 -20.37 1.64
C ALA A 26 3.21 -20.79 1.31
N LYS A 27 2.20 -20.21 1.99
CA LYS A 27 0.77 -20.42 1.71
C LYS A 27 0.24 -19.65 0.51
N ARG A 28 1.08 -18.91 -0.22
CA ARG A 28 0.65 -18.21 -1.44
C ARG A 28 0.12 -19.21 -2.46
N LEU A 29 -0.96 -18.83 -3.13
CA LEU A 29 -1.52 -19.61 -4.23
C LEU A 29 -0.52 -19.78 -5.39
N GLN A 30 0.31 -18.76 -5.62
CA GLN A 30 1.32 -18.73 -6.67
C GLN A 30 2.53 -17.90 -6.21
N ALA A 31 3.74 -18.38 -6.53
CA ALA A 31 4.96 -17.61 -6.32
C ALA A 31 5.00 -16.40 -7.26
N LEU A 32 5.51 -15.27 -6.78
CA LEU A 32 5.65 -14.07 -7.61
C LEU A 32 6.96 -14.16 -8.41
N GLU A 33 6.83 -14.15 -9.73
CA GLU A 33 7.96 -14.30 -10.63
C GLU A 33 8.77 -13.00 -10.78
N PRO A 34 10.11 -13.06 -10.99
CA PRO A 34 10.94 -11.87 -11.19
C PRO A 34 10.48 -10.95 -12.32
N ALA A 35 9.87 -11.50 -13.38
CA ALA A 35 9.32 -10.73 -14.50
C ALA A 35 8.25 -9.71 -14.06
N LEU A 36 7.59 -9.94 -12.92
CA LEU A 36 6.64 -8.99 -12.35
C LEU A 36 7.29 -7.64 -12.01
N LYS A 37 8.55 -7.65 -11.55
CA LYS A 37 9.30 -6.42 -11.28
C LYS A 37 9.47 -5.59 -12.54
N THR A 38 9.88 -6.22 -13.64
CA THR A 38 10.00 -5.54 -14.94
C THR A 38 8.68 -4.90 -15.37
N ARG A 39 7.55 -5.55 -15.06
CA ARG A 39 6.21 -5.09 -15.46
C ARG A 39 5.57 -4.06 -14.53
N LEU A 40 6.01 -3.92 -13.27
CA LEU A 40 5.40 -2.99 -12.30
C LEU A 40 6.31 -1.86 -11.86
N LEU A 41 7.63 -2.11 -11.72
CA LEU A 41 8.55 -1.07 -11.29
C LEU A 41 8.59 0.08 -12.31
N GLY A 42 8.81 1.28 -11.79
CA GLY A 42 8.90 2.51 -12.58
C GLY A 42 7.79 3.50 -12.26
N ARG A 43 7.72 4.52 -13.10
CA ARG A 43 6.82 5.67 -12.93
C ARG A 43 5.56 5.49 -13.76
N TRP A 44 4.43 5.85 -13.18
CA TRP A 44 3.11 5.75 -13.78
C TRP A 44 2.36 7.06 -13.59
N THR A 45 1.54 7.43 -14.57
CA THR A 45 0.66 8.59 -14.47
C THR A 45 -0.72 8.27 -15.00
N ASN A 46 -1.73 8.97 -14.50
CA ASN A 46 -3.10 8.90 -14.99
C ASN A 46 -3.47 10.21 -15.73
N PRO A 47 -4.45 10.19 -16.64
CA PRO A 47 -4.87 11.38 -17.39
C PRO A 47 -5.86 12.30 -16.64
N VAL A 48 -6.31 11.92 -15.44
CA VAL A 48 -7.37 12.61 -14.68
C VAL A 48 -6.81 13.86 -14.03
N ASP A 49 -5.74 13.72 -13.27
CA ASP A 49 -5.08 14.80 -12.54
C ASP A 49 -3.58 14.88 -12.83
N GLY A 50 -3.03 13.94 -13.61
CA GLY A 50 -1.61 13.87 -13.91
C GLY A 50 -0.76 13.42 -12.73
N LEU A 51 -1.37 12.89 -11.65
CA LEU A 51 -0.65 12.34 -10.51
C LEU A 51 0.40 11.35 -10.98
N VAL A 52 1.59 11.43 -10.39
CA VAL A 52 2.67 10.47 -10.66
C VAL A 52 2.84 9.55 -9.47
N ILE A 53 2.87 8.24 -9.73
CA ILE A 53 3.34 7.26 -8.75
C ILE A 53 4.63 6.64 -9.26
N GLU A 54 5.59 6.42 -8.35
CA GLU A 54 6.80 5.65 -8.62
C GLU A 54 6.78 4.39 -7.78
N ILE A 55 6.72 3.23 -8.42
CA ILE A 55 6.88 1.95 -7.74
C ILE A 55 8.36 1.59 -7.77
N SER A 56 9.03 1.69 -6.62
CA SER A 56 10.48 1.53 -6.50
C SER A 56 10.90 0.14 -6.05
N SER A 57 10.03 -0.58 -5.34
CA SER A 57 10.33 -1.97 -4.93
C SER A 57 9.11 -2.86 -4.83
N ILE A 58 9.35 -4.15 -5.10
CA ILE A 58 8.43 -5.25 -4.84
C ILE A 58 9.22 -6.35 -4.14
N ASP A 59 8.79 -6.71 -2.94
CA ASP A 59 9.25 -7.93 -2.29
C ASP A 59 8.47 -9.11 -2.89
N LEU A 60 9.16 -10.03 -3.58
CA LEU A 60 8.51 -11.17 -4.23
C LEU A 60 8.03 -12.23 -3.24
N ALA A 61 8.57 -12.26 -2.02
CA ALA A 61 8.11 -13.17 -0.98
C ALA A 61 6.80 -12.65 -0.36
N SER A 62 6.75 -11.37 0.02
CA SER A 62 5.58 -10.77 0.66
C SER A 62 4.59 -10.11 -0.30
N GLY A 63 4.94 -9.92 -1.56
CA GLY A 63 4.16 -9.11 -2.50
C GLY A 63 4.08 -7.64 -2.11
N GLN A 64 4.82 -7.18 -1.10
CA GLN A 64 4.76 -5.79 -0.65
C GLN A 64 5.30 -4.86 -1.75
N ILE A 65 4.52 -3.83 -2.06
CA ILE A 65 4.89 -2.71 -2.91
C ILE A 65 5.34 -1.55 -2.03
N ARG A 66 6.44 -0.88 -2.41
CA ARG A 66 6.82 0.43 -1.87
C ARG A 66 7.17 1.38 -2.99
N GLY A 67 6.98 2.67 -2.73
CA GLY A 67 7.14 3.70 -3.73
C GLY A 67 6.89 5.10 -3.21
N LYS A 68 6.67 6.02 -4.15
CA LYS A 68 6.32 7.41 -3.89
C LYS A 68 5.10 7.83 -4.70
N VAL A 69 4.39 8.82 -4.19
CA VAL A 69 3.36 9.58 -4.91
C VAL A 69 3.81 11.04 -4.99
N SER A 70 3.71 11.63 -6.18
CA SER A 70 4.05 13.02 -6.46
C SER A 70 2.83 13.74 -7.07
N PRO A 71 2.00 14.39 -6.24
CA PRO A 71 0.89 15.22 -6.71
C PRO A 71 1.38 16.37 -7.60
N THR A 72 0.66 16.59 -8.69
CA THR A 72 0.97 17.63 -9.69
C THR A 72 0.15 18.90 -9.49
N SER A 73 -0.87 18.87 -8.63
CA SER A 73 -1.78 19.99 -8.40
C SER A 73 -2.30 20.08 -6.96
N GLY A 74 -2.78 21.28 -6.62
CA GLY A 74 -3.35 21.64 -5.33
C GLY A 74 -2.35 21.64 -4.15
N PRO A 75 -2.82 21.74 -2.90
CA PRO A 75 -2.00 21.86 -1.69
C PRO A 75 -0.84 20.88 -1.50
N ALA A 76 -0.97 19.63 -1.97
CA ALA A 76 0.11 18.63 -1.86
C ALA A 76 1.10 18.67 -3.04
N ALA A 77 0.91 19.57 -4.01
CA ALA A 77 1.83 19.71 -5.12
C ALA A 77 3.25 20.02 -4.63
N ALA A 78 4.24 19.50 -5.35
CA ALA A 78 5.67 19.60 -5.05
C ALA A 78 6.17 18.82 -3.80
N ASN A 79 5.29 18.12 -3.09
CA ASN A 79 5.68 17.19 -2.03
C ASN A 79 5.60 15.74 -2.51
N GLU A 80 6.50 14.90 -2.00
CA GLU A 80 6.42 13.46 -2.19
C GLU A 80 5.84 12.78 -0.96
N HIS A 81 5.05 11.74 -1.21
CA HIS A 81 4.39 10.94 -0.18
C HIS A 81 4.78 9.48 -0.33
N GLU A 82 4.88 8.75 0.78
CA GLU A 82 5.11 7.31 0.74
C GLU A 82 3.93 6.59 0.07
N LEU A 83 4.25 5.63 -0.79
CA LEU A 83 3.30 4.69 -1.36
C LEU A 83 3.59 3.30 -0.81
N ILE A 84 2.57 2.67 -0.23
CA ILE A 84 2.65 1.29 0.25
C ILE A 84 1.51 0.48 -0.36
N GLY A 85 1.75 -0.79 -0.63
CA GLY A 85 0.75 -1.63 -1.26
C GLY A 85 1.12 -3.09 -1.32
N TRP A 86 0.35 -3.83 -2.12
CA TRP A 86 0.49 -5.26 -2.30
C TRP A 86 0.18 -5.68 -3.74
N VAL A 87 0.89 -6.72 -4.19
CA VAL A 87 0.61 -7.46 -5.40
C VAL A 87 0.41 -8.94 -5.07
N SER A 88 -0.45 -9.60 -5.84
CA SER A 88 -0.63 -11.04 -5.77
C SER A 88 -0.72 -11.64 -7.17
N ALA A 89 -0.66 -12.95 -7.29
CA ALA A 89 -0.78 -13.67 -8.55
C ALA A 89 -1.50 -15.01 -8.35
N ALA A 90 -1.98 -15.56 -9.46
CA ALA A 90 -2.52 -16.91 -9.56
C ALA A 90 -2.08 -17.51 -10.91
N ALA A 91 -1.96 -18.84 -10.96
CA ALA A 91 -1.72 -19.54 -12.21
C ALA A 91 -2.81 -19.19 -13.24
N GLN A 92 -2.42 -19.06 -14.50
CA GLN A 92 -3.36 -18.85 -15.59
C GLN A 92 -4.30 -20.06 -15.69
N LYS A 93 -5.58 -19.79 -15.91
CA LYS A 93 -6.60 -20.82 -16.14
C LYS A 93 -6.99 -20.76 -17.61
N GLU A 94 -7.04 -21.93 -18.24
CA GLU A 94 -7.46 -22.05 -19.63
C GLU A 94 -8.84 -21.43 -19.84
N SER A 95 -8.98 -20.62 -20.90
CA SER A 95 -10.20 -19.88 -21.24
C SER A 95 -10.64 -18.79 -20.23
N TYR A 96 -9.81 -18.44 -19.25
CA TYR A 96 -10.06 -17.31 -18.35
C TYR A 96 -9.17 -16.12 -18.72
N ASP A 97 -9.73 -14.92 -18.56
CA ASP A 97 -8.96 -13.69 -18.54
C ASP A 97 -8.11 -13.64 -17.26
N ASN A 98 -6.81 -13.39 -17.39
CA ASN A 98 -5.86 -13.37 -16.28
C ASN A 98 -5.23 -11.99 -16.15
N VAL A 99 -5.21 -11.48 -14.93
CA VAL A 99 -4.58 -10.22 -14.56
C VAL A 99 -3.80 -10.38 -13.27
N VAL A 100 -2.88 -9.46 -13.03
CA VAL A 100 -2.14 -9.40 -11.76
C VAL A 100 -2.83 -8.38 -10.86
N PRO A 101 -3.50 -8.79 -9.77
CA PRO A 101 -4.15 -7.85 -8.85
C PRO A 101 -3.12 -7.00 -8.10
N VAL A 102 -3.42 -5.71 -7.98
CA VAL A 102 -2.58 -4.71 -7.28
C VAL A 102 -3.44 -3.87 -6.35
N THR A 103 -2.86 -3.47 -5.22
CA THR A 103 -3.41 -2.44 -4.34
C THR A 103 -2.30 -1.55 -3.85
N PHE A 104 -2.58 -0.26 -3.66
CA PHE A 104 -1.66 0.65 -2.98
C PHE A 104 -2.42 1.85 -2.41
N SER A 105 -1.81 2.52 -1.45
CA SER A 105 -2.36 3.69 -0.80
C SER A 105 -1.25 4.66 -0.43
N THR A 106 -1.63 5.91 -0.21
CA THR A 106 -0.75 6.94 0.33
C THR A 106 -1.49 7.77 1.38
N THR A 107 -0.77 8.70 1.99
CA THR A 107 -1.34 9.74 2.86
C THR A 107 -0.95 11.09 2.30
N LEU A 108 -1.93 11.91 1.95
CA LEU A 108 -1.69 13.30 1.55
C LEU A 108 -2.02 14.19 2.76
N TYR A 109 -1.02 14.40 3.60
CA TYR A 109 -1.17 15.06 4.91
C TYR A 109 -1.65 16.51 4.80
N GLU A 110 -1.38 17.18 3.68
CA GLU A 110 -1.83 18.55 3.36
C GLU A 110 -3.34 18.62 3.19
N TYR A 111 -3.98 17.54 2.71
CA TYR A 111 -5.43 17.42 2.64
C TYR A 111 -6.04 16.65 3.82
N GLY A 112 -5.21 15.94 4.59
CA GLY A 112 -5.65 14.95 5.57
C GLY A 112 -6.39 13.76 4.95
N THR A 113 -6.14 13.48 3.67
CA THR A 113 -6.84 12.43 2.90
C THR A 113 -6.03 11.16 2.79
N LEU A 114 -6.73 10.03 2.63
CA LEU A 114 -6.14 8.72 2.36
C LEU A 114 -6.59 8.20 0.99
N PRO A 115 -5.84 8.50 -0.09
CA PRO A 115 -6.06 7.87 -1.38
C PRO A 115 -5.72 6.36 -1.32
N VAL A 116 -6.61 5.55 -1.89
CA VAL A 116 -6.43 4.11 -2.05
C VAL A 116 -6.76 3.71 -3.48
N TRP A 117 -5.90 2.92 -4.09
CA TRP A 117 -6.07 2.35 -5.42
C TRP A 117 -6.09 0.84 -5.33
N ALA A 118 -7.12 0.24 -5.93
CA ALA A 118 -7.26 -1.20 -6.03
C ALA A 118 -7.65 -1.58 -7.45
N GLY A 119 -6.97 -2.57 -8.01
CA GLY A 119 -7.20 -2.97 -9.39
C GLY A 119 -6.23 -4.02 -9.86
N PHE A 120 -5.76 -3.87 -11.09
CA PHE A 120 -4.91 -4.87 -11.71
C PHE A 120 -3.95 -4.30 -12.76
N LEU A 121 -2.86 -5.03 -12.96
CA LEU A 121 -1.96 -4.86 -14.09
C LEU A 121 -2.38 -5.79 -15.23
N ARG A 122 -2.54 -5.20 -16.42
CA ARG A 122 -2.74 -5.90 -17.70
C ARG A 122 -1.80 -5.29 -18.71
N ASP A 123 -1.02 -6.14 -19.39
CA ASP A 123 0.02 -5.70 -20.31
C ASP A 123 0.94 -4.67 -19.63
N ASP A 124 0.99 -3.44 -20.18
CA ASP A 124 1.70 -2.26 -19.67
C ASP A 124 0.77 -1.17 -19.11
N LYS A 125 -0.41 -1.56 -18.59
CA LYS A 125 -1.40 -0.65 -18.01
C LYS A 125 -1.80 -1.10 -16.62
N LEU A 126 -1.91 -0.14 -15.70
CA LEU A 126 -2.62 -0.35 -14.44
C LEU A 126 -4.03 0.18 -14.59
N VAL A 127 -5.03 -0.63 -14.26
CA VAL A 127 -6.42 -0.21 -14.23
C VAL A 127 -6.89 -0.32 -12.79
N THR A 128 -7.28 0.79 -12.19
CA THR A 128 -7.61 0.86 -10.76
C THR A 128 -8.92 1.59 -10.53
N MET A 129 -9.66 1.13 -9.52
CA MET A 129 -10.61 1.96 -8.81
C MET A 129 -9.86 2.74 -7.72
N HIS A 130 -10.00 4.05 -7.74
CA HIS A 130 -9.52 4.98 -6.74
C HIS A 130 -10.64 5.28 -5.74
N TYR A 131 -10.31 5.27 -4.46
CA TYR A 131 -11.11 5.77 -3.35
C TYR A 131 -10.34 6.90 -2.66
N LEU A 132 -10.95 8.08 -2.60
CA LEU A 132 -10.41 9.20 -1.86
C LEU A 132 -11.26 9.43 -0.60
N VAL A 133 -10.69 9.15 0.56
CA VAL A 133 -11.36 9.34 1.84
C VAL A 133 -11.03 10.74 2.38
N TRP A 134 -12.06 11.56 2.52
CA TRP A 134 -11.97 12.94 2.98
C TRP A 134 -12.26 13.05 4.48
N PRO A 135 -11.45 13.82 5.24
CA PRO A 135 -11.67 13.97 6.68
C PRO A 135 -12.84 14.90 7.00
N ASN A 136 -13.06 15.95 6.20
CA ASN A 136 -14.06 16.97 6.43
C ASN A 136 -14.90 17.19 5.18
N ARG A 137 -16.22 17.00 5.29
CA ARG A 137 -17.18 17.20 4.21
C ARG A 137 -18.51 17.73 4.75
N PRO A 138 -19.34 18.41 3.93
CA PRO A 138 -20.61 18.96 4.39
C PRO A 138 -21.62 17.90 4.85
N TYR A 139 -21.51 16.66 4.39
CA TYR A 139 -22.47 15.60 4.69
C TYR A 139 -21.79 14.27 5.07
N ALA A 140 -22.48 13.45 5.86
CA ALA A 140 -21.93 12.14 6.26
C ALA A 140 -21.72 11.19 5.07
N TRP A 141 -22.46 11.38 3.98
CA TRP A 141 -22.42 10.50 2.81
C TRP A 141 -21.33 10.87 1.78
N ASP A 142 -20.74 12.06 1.84
CA ASP A 142 -19.83 12.56 0.80
C ASP A 142 -18.34 12.48 1.18
N HIS A 143 -18.02 11.70 2.21
CA HIS A 143 -16.64 11.44 2.66
C HIS A 143 -15.81 10.55 1.72
N ILE A 144 -16.43 9.82 0.80
CA ILE A 144 -15.72 8.90 -0.10
C ILE A 144 -16.03 9.30 -1.54
N SER A 145 -14.99 9.71 -2.28
CA SER A 145 -15.07 9.87 -3.74
C SER A 145 -14.49 8.64 -4.42
N THR A 146 -15.13 8.18 -5.50
CA THR A 146 -14.69 6.99 -6.23
C THR A 146 -14.57 7.27 -7.72
N PHE A 147 -13.51 6.79 -8.36
CA PHE A 147 -13.30 6.93 -9.79
C PHE A 147 -12.47 5.77 -10.34
N GLN A 148 -12.74 5.34 -11.57
CA GLN A 148 -11.88 4.36 -12.24
C GLN A 148 -10.90 5.07 -13.16
N GLU A 149 -9.62 4.73 -13.04
CA GLU A 149 -8.56 5.32 -13.86
C GLU A 149 -7.64 4.27 -14.46
N THR A 150 -7.00 4.65 -15.56
CA THR A 150 -5.98 3.86 -16.23
C THR A 150 -4.67 4.62 -16.18
N TRP A 151 -3.63 3.96 -15.67
CA TRP A 151 -2.30 4.50 -15.59
C TRP A 151 -1.44 3.99 -16.74
N THR A 152 -0.67 4.91 -17.30
CA THR A 152 0.34 4.63 -18.31
C THR A 152 1.72 4.90 -17.76
N ARG A 153 2.71 4.14 -18.22
CA ARG A 153 4.10 4.38 -17.84
C ARG A 153 4.57 5.75 -18.30
N LEU A 154 5.35 6.40 -17.44
CA LEU A 154 6.18 7.52 -17.83
C LEU A 154 7.57 7.00 -18.26
N PRO A 155 8.21 7.64 -19.26
CA PRO A 155 9.59 7.36 -19.62
C PRO A 155 10.56 7.61 -18.47
#